data_AF-A0A075G755-F1
#
_entry.id   AF-A0A075G755-F1
#
_cell.length_a   1.000
_cell.length_b   1.000
_cell.length_c   1.000
_cell.angle_alpha   90.00
_cell.angle_beta   90.00
_cell.angle_gamma   90.00
#
_symmetry.space_group_name_H-M   'P 1'
#
loop_
_entity.id
_entity.type
_entity.pdbx_description
1 polymer ?
#
loop_
_entity_poly.entity_id
_entity_poly.type
_entity_poly.pdbx_seq_one_letter_code
_entity_poly.pdbx_strand_id
1 'polypeptide(L)'
;MSEIDFEKIGLKVGLEIHQQLDTSKKLFCKCRPIESDEYTEKFSRRLRTAKSELGELDPAALFEKTKSKKINYYANSQSSCLVEKDEEPPHDLDHDAKKISLLISSMLESKIFSEIHVMRKTVIDGSNTTGFQRTMLVSQGGNLKVNAKKIGVQAVCLEEDAAKLLKDEQNERNYSLDRLGVPLVEIALEPISTKPSEVKEIALTLGRLLRATRMVKRGIGSIRQDVNISVMNSGVVEVKGVQQLDQLEKIIGYEARRQHGLILIAEKLKKLSITISNEDVFDVTEVLKDCESKIIQKALKSKAKIKAIRIRNFSGMFGFEPYPGIRLGKEIGQLVRFFGIGGVFHSDELPNYGINDPYIDKIRKYLELVDVDGFLIIAGEDSKLDYAIDSIINRIQDATNGVPAETRAATQDGETIFLRPRPGASRMYPETDIPSISVLPEEIKLARENIPKSWDDSIAEIQKKYNLNSQLSEQIFDSEYMELFEKICENKKNSPNFVASILCSTITNLQRKGFDALLLKPEHIAELFELLADDKIPKESLEIIFENIMSGKSDTVSDAIQSTAVTSMSEGELNTILDEIIQKNMELVKELGENAITTLMGIAMKQVRGKASGQTVNVLLRKKIQEI
;
A
#
# COMPACT_ATOMS: atom_id res chain seq x y z
N MET A 1 -27.38 13.58 1.71
CA MET A 1 -26.81 12.50 2.55
C MET A 1 -26.13 13.20 3.71
N SER A 2 -26.57 12.98 4.94
CA SER A 2 -25.97 13.66 6.09
C SER A 2 -24.50 13.24 6.22
N GLU A 3 -23.59 14.22 6.14
CA GLU A 3 -22.19 14.01 6.50
C GLU A 3 -22.13 13.39 7.90
N ILE A 4 -21.30 12.35 8.05
CA ILE A 4 -21.09 11.73 9.35
C ILE A 4 -20.27 12.68 10.21
N ASP A 5 -20.75 12.95 11.42
CA ASP A 5 -20.05 13.79 12.38
C ASP A 5 -19.08 12.91 13.18
N PHE A 6 -17.80 12.92 12.77
CA PHE A 6 -16.76 12.07 13.36
C PHE A 6 -16.54 12.32 14.85
N GLU A 7 -16.80 13.55 15.32
CA GLU A 7 -16.68 13.91 16.74
C GLU A 7 -17.84 13.30 17.53
N LYS A 8 -19.08 13.36 17.02
CA LYS A 8 -20.25 12.77 17.68
C LYS A 8 -20.18 11.25 17.80
N ILE A 9 -19.64 10.57 16.79
CA ILE A 9 -19.46 9.12 16.86
C ILE A 9 -18.20 8.73 17.65
N GLY A 10 -17.42 9.68 18.17
CA GLY A 10 -16.24 9.41 18.97
C GLY A 10 -15.17 8.62 18.20
N LEU A 11 -14.86 9.04 16.97
CA LEU A 11 -13.82 8.40 16.15
C LEU A 11 -12.47 8.42 16.87
N LYS A 12 -11.85 7.24 17.00
CA LYS A 12 -10.49 7.04 17.46
C LYS A 12 -9.69 6.31 16.40
N VAL A 13 -8.50 6.83 16.10
CA VAL A 13 -7.60 6.27 15.10
C VAL A 13 -6.23 6.02 15.71
N GLY A 14 -5.80 4.77 15.79
CA GLY A 14 -4.41 4.40 16.03
C GLY A 14 -3.68 4.29 14.69
N LEU A 15 -2.45 4.81 14.63
CA LEU A 15 -1.62 4.76 13.43
C LEU A 15 -0.33 3.99 13.74
N GLU A 16 -0.07 2.98 12.91
CA GLU A 16 1.15 2.18 12.96
C GLU A 16 1.89 2.38 11.63
N ILE A 17 3.12 2.91 11.70
CA ILE A 17 3.97 3.13 10.52
C ILE A 17 5.10 2.12 10.54
N HIS A 18 5.24 1.39 9.44
CA HIS A 18 6.36 0.49 9.18
C HIS A 18 7.27 1.12 8.13
N GLN A 19 8.53 1.35 8.45
CA GLN A 19 9.49 2.00 7.55
C GLN A 19 10.75 1.14 7.43
N GLN A 20 11.11 0.77 6.20
CA GLN A 20 12.37 0.07 5.93
C GLN A 20 13.56 1.02 6.17
N LEU A 21 14.59 0.51 6.82
CA LEU A 21 15.83 1.23 7.06
C LEU A 21 16.78 1.00 5.88
N ASP A 22 17.58 2.02 5.56
CA ASP A 22 18.56 1.91 4.49
C ASP A 22 19.92 1.46 5.03
N THR A 23 20.02 0.16 5.27
CA THR A 23 21.22 -0.51 5.78
C THR A 23 21.92 -1.27 4.66
N SER A 24 23.23 -1.52 4.86
CA SER A 24 24.03 -2.30 3.90
C SER A 24 23.70 -3.80 3.92
N LYS A 25 23.10 -4.28 5.01
CA LYS A 25 22.79 -5.69 5.28
C LYS A 25 21.39 -5.86 5.86
N LYS A 26 20.88 -7.09 5.79
CA LYS A 26 19.65 -7.53 6.48
C LYS A 26 19.85 -7.59 8.00
N LEU A 27 18.74 -7.64 8.75
CA LEU A 27 18.73 -7.42 10.20
C LEU A 27 19.52 -8.47 11.00
N PHE A 28 19.48 -9.73 10.57
CA PHE A 28 20.10 -10.87 11.24
C PHE A 28 20.91 -11.75 10.29
N CYS A 29 21.43 -11.18 9.19
CA CYS A 29 22.33 -11.88 8.28
C CYS A 29 23.19 -10.89 7.47
N LYS A 30 24.12 -11.41 6.67
CA LYS A 30 25.07 -10.59 5.88
C LYS A 30 24.59 -10.26 4.45
N CYS A 31 23.39 -10.68 4.06
CA CYS A 31 22.84 -10.46 2.72
C CYS A 31 22.52 -8.98 2.49
N ARG A 32 22.61 -8.55 1.23
CA ARG A 32 22.25 -7.18 0.83
C ARG A 32 20.74 -7.08 0.59
N PRO A 33 20.08 -6.00 1.01
CA PRO A 33 18.65 -5.79 0.78
C PRO A 33 18.38 -5.27 -0.64
N ILE A 34 18.65 -6.10 -1.66
CA ILE A 34 18.49 -5.78 -3.09
C ILE A 34 17.35 -6.64 -3.65
N GLU A 35 16.38 -6.01 -4.30
CA GLU A 35 15.34 -6.70 -5.06
C GLU A 35 15.84 -7.12 -6.44
N SER A 36 15.50 -8.34 -6.86
CA SER A 36 15.83 -8.89 -8.18
C SER A 36 14.59 -9.51 -8.82
N ASP A 37 14.51 -9.40 -10.14
CA ASP A 37 13.55 -10.15 -10.95
C ASP A 37 14.10 -11.51 -11.41
N GLU A 38 15.39 -11.76 -11.17
CA GLU A 38 16.07 -13.01 -11.46
C GLU A 38 16.26 -13.84 -10.18
N TYR A 39 15.70 -15.06 -10.19
CA TYR A 39 15.78 -16.01 -9.09
C TYR A 39 16.59 -17.24 -9.51
N THR A 40 17.62 -17.55 -8.74
CA THR A 40 18.53 -18.68 -9.00
C THR A 40 18.05 -19.97 -8.34
N GLU A 41 17.21 -19.87 -7.31
CA GLU A 41 16.76 -21.01 -6.51
C GLU A 41 15.27 -20.93 -6.19
N LYS A 42 14.63 -22.10 -6.08
CA LYS A 42 13.23 -22.25 -5.68
C LYS A 42 13.05 -23.47 -4.77
N PHE A 43 12.28 -23.31 -3.70
CA PHE A 43 11.89 -24.40 -2.81
C PHE A 43 10.46 -24.22 -2.29
N SER A 44 9.89 -25.25 -1.67
CA SER A 44 8.51 -25.21 -1.15
C SER A 44 8.45 -25.62 0.32
N ARG A 45 7.59 -24.97 1.10
CA ARG A 45 7.29 -25.33 2.49
C ARG A 45 5.78 -25.37 2.76
N ARG A 46 5.43 -25.94 3.91
CA ARG A 46 4.10 -25.86 4.51
C ARG A 46 4.25 -25.51 5.99
N LEU A 47 3.72 -24.36 6.38
CA LEU A 47 3.71 -23.95 7.78
C LEU A 47 2.65 -24.72 8.56
N ARG A 48 2.92 -24.96 9.85
CA ARG A 48 2.01 -25.63 10.77
C ARG A 48 1.72 -24.71 11.95
N THR A 49 0.46 -24.69 12.40
CA THR A 49 0.08 -23.95 13.60
C THR A 49 0.70 -24.61 14.83
N ALA A 50 1.48 -23.86 15.60
CA ALA A 50 1.95 -24.23 16.92
C ALA A 50 1.04 -23.63 17.99
N LYS A 51 0.95 -24.28 19.15
CA LYS A 51 0.33 -23.71 20.35
C LYS A 51 1.28 -22.67 20.95
N SER A 52 0.73 -21.65 21.60
CA SER A 52 1.50 -20.74 22.45
C SER A 52 2.11 -21.48 23.64
N GLU A 53 3.01 -20.84 24.39
CA GLU A 53 3.56 -21.39 25.63
C GLU A 53 2.46 -21.73 26.66
N LEU A 54 1.34 -20.99 26.61
CA LEU A 54 0.16 -21.22 27.44
C LEU A 54 -0.78 -22.32 26.88
N GLY A 55 -0.39 -22.96 25.78
CA GLY A 55 -1.17 -24.03 25.15
C GLY A 55 -2.34 -23.56 24.28
N GLU A 56 -2.49 -22.24 24.10
CA GLU A 56 -3.57 -21.62 23.33
C GLU A 56 -3.24 -21.52 21.84
N LEU A 57 -4.27 -21.50 20.98
CA LEU A 57 -4.11 -21.28 19.54
C LEU A 57 -4.65 -19.91 19.17
N ASP A 58 -3.88 -19.15 18.40
CA ASP A 58 -4.29 -17.85 17.91
C ASP A 58 -5.48 -17.99 16.92
N PRO A 59 -6.58 -17.23 17.10
CA PRO A 59 -7.75 -17.31 16.21
C PRO A 59 -7.43 -17.00 14.76
N ALA A 60 -6.57 -16.01 14.49
CA ALA A 60 -6.18 -15.65 13.13
C ALA A 60 -5.32 -16.76 12.49
N ALA A 61 -4.50 -17.44 13.29
CA ALA A 61 -3.72 -18.59 12.84
C ALA A 61 -4.61 -19.82 12.52
N LEU A 62 -5.62 -20.09 13.34
CA LEU A 62 -6.63 -21.11 13.04
C LEU A 62 -7.39 -20.79 11.76
N PHE A 63 -7.75 -19.52 11.58
CA PHE A 63 -8.47 -19.03 10.42
C PHE A 63 -7.66 -19.20 9.13
N GLU A 64 -6.37 -18.83 9.10
CA GLU A 64 -5.51 -19.00 7.93
C GLU A 64 -5.17 -20.48 7.63
N LYS A 65 -5.13 -21.36 8.64
CA LYS A 65 -4.91 -22.82 8.43
C LYS A 65 -5.96 -23.45 7.52
N THR A 66 -7.20 -22.95 7.54
CA THR A 66 -8.29 -23.45 6.68
C THR A 66 -7.95 -23.37 5.18
N LYS A 67 -7.00 -22.50 4.79
CA LYS A 67 -6.53 -22.38 3.40
C LYS A 67 -5.55 -23.48 2.97
N SER A 68 -4.79 -24.07 3.91
CA SER A 68 -3.78 -25.12 3.70
C SER A 68 -3.02 -25.02 2.35
N LYS A 69 -2.50 -23.83 2.03
CA LYS A 69 -1.77 -23.58 0.77
C LYS A 69 -0.34 -24.08 0.85
N LYS A 70 0.19 -24.57 -0.27
CA LYS A 70 1.62 -24.81 -0.44
C LYS A 70 2.31 -23.46 -0.66
N ILE A 71 3.42 -23.23 0.02
CA ILE A 71 4.17 -21.98 -0.12
C ILE A 71 5.44 -22.27 -0.92
N ASN A 72 5.68 -21.49 -1.97
CA ASN A 72 6.87 -21.55 -2.79
C ASN A 72 7.71 -20.29 -2.53
N TYR A 73 8.99 -20.48 -2.25
CA TYR A 73 9.95 -19.40 -2.03
C TYR A 73 10.95 -19.35 -3.18
N TYR A 74 11.20 -18.14 -3.66
CA TYR A 74 12.16 -17.82 -4.71
C TYR A 74 13.29 -17.01 -4.09
N ALA A 75 14.52 -17.43 -4.35
CA ALA A 75 15.71 -16.84 -3.75
C ALA A 75 16.73 -16.50 -4.82
N ASN A 76 17.54 -15.48 -4.55
CA ASN A 76 18.69 -15.13 -5.37
C ASN A 76 19.96 -15.08 -4.51
N SER A 77 21.11 -15.34 -5.11
CA SER A 77 22.39 -15.44 -4.38
C SER A 77 22.94 -14.11 -3.86
N GLN A 78 22.39 -12.97 -4.29
CA GLN A 78 22.81 -11.63 -3.85
C GLN A 78 22.04 -11.17 -2.60
N SER A 79 20.79 -11.60 -2.45
CA SER A 79 19.85 -11.13 -1.44
C SER A 79 19.51 -12.16 -0.37
N SER A 80 19.82 -13.45 -0.57
CA SER A 80 19.30 -14.55 0.24
C SER A 80 20.39 -15.55 0.61
N CYS A 81 20.43 -15.95 1.88
CA CYS A 81 21.30 -16.99 2.43
C CYS A 81 20.49 -18.08 3.15
N LEU A 82 21.17 -18.96 3.89
CA LEU A 82 20.53 -20.04 4.64
C LEU A 82 19.64 -19.52 5.78
N VAL A 83 19.94 -18.33 6.34
CA VAL A 83 19.09 -17.69 7.36
C VAL A 83 17.70 -17.37 6.81
N GLU A 84 17.62 -16.70 5.65
CA GLU A 84 16.32 -16.42 5.01
C GLU A 84 15.59 -17.69 4.60
N LYS A 85 16.34 -18.76 4.29
CA LYS A 85 15.77 -20.05 3.89
C LYS A 85 15.30 -20.89 5.07
N ASP A 86 15.52 -20.44 6.30
CA ASP A 86 15.25 -21.21 7.53
C ASP A 86 16.06 -22.54 7.54
N GLU A 87 17.35 -22.45 7.21
CA GLU A 87 18.33 -23.55 7.18
C GLU A 87 19.60 -23.25 7.99
N GLU A 88 19.68 -22.07 8.60
CA GLU A 88 20.77 -21.64 9.49
C GLU A 88 20.19 -20.72 10.58
N PRO A 89 20.66 -20.81 11.84
CA PRO A 89 20.29 -19.86 12.88
C PRO A 89 20.59 -18.41 12.47
N PRO A 90 19.79 -17.43 12.93
CA PRO A 90 20.07 -16.02 12.67
C PRO A 90 21.43 -15.60 13.25
N HIS A 91 22.05 -14.61 12.61
CA HIS A 91 23.28 -13.99 13.10
C HIS A 91 22.97 -12.87 14.11
N ASP A 92 24.02 -12.24 14.63
CA ASP A 92 23.89 -11.06 15.48
C ASP A 92 23.15 -9.91 14.79
N LEU A 93 22.53 -9.06 15.60
CA LEU A 93 21.82 -7.87 15.16
C LEU A 93 22.71 -6.93 14.34
N ASP A 94 22.19 -6.44 13.21
CA ASP A 94 22.85 -5.39 12.44
C ASP A 94 23.01 -4.08 13.24
N HIS A 95 24.26 -3.64 13.37
CA HIS A 95 24.61 -2.46 14.18
C HIS A 95 24.07 -1.15 13.59
N ASP A 96 23.99 -1.04 12.26
CA ASP A 96 23.45 0.16 11.62
C ASP A 96 21.95 0.26 11.88
N ALA A 97 21.21 -0.84 11.74
CA ALA A 97 19.79 -0.92 12.09
C ALA A 97 19.53 -0.55 13.55
N LYS A 98 20.35 -1.07 14.49
CA LYS A 98 20.28 -0.67 15.91
C LYS A 98 20.47 0.84 16.06
N LYS A 99 21.55 1.40 15.50
CA LYS A 99 21.86 2.83 15.60
C LYS A 99 20.73 3.71 15.06
N ILE A 100 20.17 3.36 13.91
CA ILE A 100 19.06 4.09 13.29
C ILE A 100 17.80 4.02 14.17
N SER A 101 17.48 2.85 14.75
CA SER A 101 16.34 2.70 15.66
C SER A 101 16.45 3.55 16.93
N LEU A 102 17.67 3.69 17.48
CA LEU A 102 17.96 4.54 18.64
C LEU A 102 17.88 6.03 18.30
N LEU A 103 18.34 6.40 17.10
CA LEU A 103 18.19 7.76 16.55
C LEU A 103 16.71 8.13 16.43
N ILE A 104 15.91 7.28 15.79
CA ILE A 104 14.46 7.50 15.62
C ILE A 104 13.76 7.59 16.98
N SER A 105 14.09 6.68 17.91
CA SER A 105 13.56 6.74 19.29
C SER A 105 13.93 8.04 20.00
N SER A 106 15.14 8.55 19.79
CA SER A 106 15.59 9.83 20.37
C SER A 106 14.88 11.04 19.74
N MET A 107 14.64 11.01 18.43
CA MET A 107 13.88 12.04 17.70
C MET A 107 12.43 12.14 18.16
N LEU A 108 11.84 11.00 18.54
CA LEU A 108 10.48 10.91 19.09
C LEU A 108 10.42 11.16 20.60
N GLU A 109 11.53 11.57 21.23
CA GLU A 109 11.60 11.80 22.68
C GLU A 109 11.16 10.57 23.50
N SER A 110 11.36 9.36 22.96
CA SER A 110 10.93 8.09 23.56
C SER A 110 11.90 7.59 24.63
N LYS A 111 11.39 6.79 25.58
CA LYS A 111 12.22 6.14 26.61
C LYS A 111 12.81 4.85 26.04
N ILE A 112 14.10 4.90 25.71
CA ILE A 112 14.87 3.75 25.21
C ILE A 112 15.17 2.76 26.36
N PHE A 113 15.00 1.46 26.10
CA PHE A 113 15.35 0.41 27.05
C PHE A 113 16.88 0.17 27.08
N SER A 114 17.41 -0.15 28.25
CA SER A 114 18.84 -0.47 28.43
C SER A 114 19.21 -1.87 27.92
N GLU A 115 18.22 -2.75 27.79
CA GLU A 115 18.36 -4.11 27.27
C GLU A 115 17.15 -4.42 26.39
N ILE A 116 17.41 -4.94 25.20
CA ILE A 116 16.43 -5.23 24.17
C ILE A 116 16.42 -6.74 23.94
N HIS A 117 15.24 -7.33 23.92
CA HIS A 117 15.05 -8.76 23.66
C HIS A 117 14.43 -8.97 22.29
N VAL A 118 14.96 -9.95 21.56
CA VAL A 118 14.37 -10.39 20.30
C VAL A 118 13.20 -11.33 20.62
N MET A 119 12.07 -11.06 20.00
CA MET A 119 10.86 -11.86 20.12
C MET A 119 10.46 -12.39 18.76
N ARG A 120 9.80 -13.54 18.73
CA ARG A 120 9.20 -14.14 17.56
C ARG A 120 7.70 -13.84 17.58
N LYS A 121 7.23 -13.09 16.60
CA LYS A 121 5.81 -12.79 16.32
C LYS A 121 5.31 -13.83 15.33
N THR A 122 4.46 -14.78 15.72
CA THR A 122 4.03 -15.89 14.84
C THR A 122 3.38 -15.39 13.54
N VAL A 123 3.85 -15.75 12.36
CA VAL A 123 3.28 -15.34 11.06
C VAL A 123 3.10 -16.58 10.18
N ILE A 124 1.84 -16.97 9.93
CA ILE A 124 1.54 -18.25 9.26
C ILE A 124 0.97 -18.12 7.84
N ASP A 125 0.89 -16.90 7.29
CA ASP A 125 0.42 -16.69 5.92
C ASP A 125 1.44 -17.13 4.84
N GLY A 126 2.69 -17.40 5.27
CA GLY A 126 3.80 -17.81 4.43
C GLY A 126 4.80 -16.69 4.13
N SER A 127 4.57 -15.46 4.56
CA SER A 127 5.49 -14.34 4.28
C SER A 127 6.83 -14.45 5.02
N ASN A 128 6.92 -15.30 6.04
CA ASN A 128 8.14 -15.58 6.78
C ASN A 128 8.41 -17.10 6.69
N THR A 129 9.60 -17.48 6.23
CA THR A 129 10.00 -18.89 6.02
C THR A 129 9.99 -19.70 7.31
N THR A 130 10.36 -19.04 8.42
CA THR A 130 10.39 -19.58 9.78
C THR A 130 8.99 -19.74 10.40
N GLY A 131 7.95 -19.16 9.80
CA GLY A 131 6.61 -19.08 10.40
C GLY A 131 6.47 -18.03 11.51
N PHE A 132 7.46 -17.15 11.66
CA PHE A 132 7.44 -16.01 12.59
C PHE A 132 8.30 -14.85 12.08
N GLN A 133 8.03 -13.66 12.56
CA GLN A 133 8.83 -12.45 12.32
C GLN A 133 9.61 -12.14 13.59
N ARG A 134 10.92 -11.87 13.46
CA ARG A 134 11.69 -11.38 14.60
C ARG A 134 11.43 -9.90 14.81
N THR A 135 11.02 -9.53 16.02
CA THR A 135 10.62 -8.17 16.42
C THR A 135 11.20 -7.85 17.80
N MET A 136 11.68 -6.62 17.98
CA MET A 136 12.28 -6.13 19.21
C MET A 136 11.61 -4.82 19.63
N LEU A 137 11.23 -4.68 20.89
CA LEU A 137 10.80 -3.41 21.45
C LEU A 137 12.02 -2.57 21.84
N VAL A 138 12.25 -1.44 21.16
CA VAL A 138 13.43 -0.58 21.35
C VAL A 138 13.16 0.53 22.35
N SER A 139 12.00 1.16 22.26
CA SER A 139 11.60 2.24 23.16
C SER A 139 10.08 2.31 23.35
N GLN A 140 9.66 2.97 24.43
CA GLN A 140 8.26 3.17 24.78
C GLN A 140 7.99 4.63 25.17
N GLY A 141 6.78 5.11 24.92
CA GLY A 141 6.41 6.50 25.17
C GLY A 141 7.07 7.46 24.18
N GLY A 142 6.90 8.75 24.41
CA GLY A 142 7.47 9.81 23.55
C GLY A 142 6.38 10.63 22.89
N ASN A 143 6.80 11.57 22.04
CA ASN A 143 5.91 12.52 21.40
C ASN A 143 6.39 12.84 19.99
N LEU A 144 5.45 12.80 19.04
CA LEU A 144 5.59 13.42 17.73
C LEU A 144 4.98 14.82 17.78
N LYS A 145 5.76 15.84 17.42
CA LYS A 145 5.24 17.21 17.28
C LYS A 145 4.66 17.38 15.88
N VAL A 146 3.38 17.72 15.80
CA VAL A 146 2.66 18.01 14.56
C VAL A 146 2.00 19.37 14.73
N ASN A 147 2.50 20.38 14.02
CA ASN A 147 2.16 21.78 14.24
C ASN A 147 2.32 22.16 15.72
N ALA A 148 1.26 22.67 16.36
CA ALA A 148 1.21 22.99 17.78
C ALA A 148 0.78 21.81 18.68
N LYS A 149 0.45 20.64 18.11
CA LYS A 149 -0.03 19.46 18.85
C LYS A 149 1.11 18.49 19.13
N LYS A 150 1.03 17.82 20.29
CA LYS A 150 1.88 16.67 20.63
C LYS A 150 1.04 15.41 20.51
N ILE A 151 1.47 14.50 19.65
CA ILE A 151 0.85 13.20 19.46
C ILE A 151 1.70 12.17 20.20
N GLY A 152 1.10 11.43 21.13
CA GLY A 152 1.82 10.43 21.92
C GLY A 152 2.34 9.29 21.04
N VAL A 153 3.55 8.82 21.34
CA VAL A 153 4.11 7.59 20.76
C VAL A 153 3.98 6.49 21.80
N GLN A 154 3.40 5.34 21.41
CA GLN A 154 3.29 4.19 22.31
C GLN A 154 4.58 3.39 22.33
N ALA A 155 5.07 3.00 21.16
CA ALA A 155 6.21 2.11 21.03
C ALA A 155 6.98 2.36 19.73
N VAL A 156 8.28 2.10 19.78
CA VAL A 156 9.15 1.95 18.61
C VAL A 156 9.76 0.57 18.66
N CYS A 157 9.51 -0.22 17.62
CA CYS A 157 10.04 -1.57 17.46
C CYS A 157 11.01 -1.64 16.27
N LEU A 158 11.98 -2.54 16.34
CA LEU A 158 12.85 -2.92 15.23
C LEU A 158 12.56 -4.37 14.87
N GLU A 159 12.24 -4.64 13.61
CA GLU A 159 11.81 -5.96 13.15
C GLU A 159 12.30 -6.29 11.74
N GLU A 160 12.18 -7.56 11.37
CA GLU A 160 12.43 -8.04 10.01
C GLU A 160 11.23 -7.70 9.11
N ASP A 161 11.45 -7.18 7.89
CA ASP A 161 10.38 -7.15 6.91
C ASP A 161 10.09 -8.56 6.37
N ALA A 162 8.87 -8.75 5.90
CA ALA A 162 8.37 -10.00 5.35
C ALA A 162 8.69 -10.15 3.86
N ALA A 163 8.69 -11.40 3.37
CA ALA A 163 8.92 -11.73 1.96
C ALA A 163 7.93 -11.02 1.02
N LYS A 164 8.36 -10.76 -0.22
CA LYS A 164 7.54 -10.09 -1.24
C LYS A 164 6.60 -11.11 -1.89
N LEU A 165 5.29 -10.88 -1.82
CA LEU A 165 4.32 -11.73 -2.51
C LEU A 165 4.45 -11.52 -4.03
N LEU A 166 4.81 -12.56 -4.75
CA LEU A 166 4.88 -12.57 -6.22
C LEU A 166 3.53 -12.98 -6.83
N LYS A 167 2.90 -14.00 -6.25
CA LYS A 167 1.63 -14.55 -6.76
C LYS A 167 0.85 -15.26 -5.65
N ASP A 168 -0.45 -15.01 -5.54
CA ASP A 168 -1.38 -15.76 -4.69
C ASP A 168 -2.41 -16.48 -5.57
N GLU A 169 -2.30 -17.80 -5.66
CA GLU A 169 -3.22 -18.67 -6.41
C GLU A 169 -4.08 -19.50 -5.46
N GLN A 170 -5.06 -20.22 -5.98
CA GLN A 170 -6.03 -20.95 -5.16
C GLN A 170 -5.37 -21.93 -4.15
N ASN A 171 -4.33 -22.65 -4.57
CA ASN A 171 -3.66 -23.68 -3.75
C ASN A 171 -2.19 -23.38 -3.42
N GLU A 172 -1.59 -22.37 -4.06
CA GLU A 172 -0.17 -22.04 -3.89
C GLU A 172 0.03 -20.55 -3.67
N ARG A 173 1.00 -20.19 -2.82
CA ARG A 173 1.50 -18.81 -2.65
C ARG A 173 2.97 -18.77 -3.03
N ASN A 174 3.37 -17.75 -3.79
CA ASN A 174 4.72 -17.59 -4.30
C ASN A 174 5.32 -16.31 -3.70
N TYR A 175 6.44 -16.43 -3.00
CA TYR A 175 7.13 -15.31 -2.34
C TYR A 175 8.58 -15.21 -2.80
N SER A 176 9.08 -13.98 -3.00
CA SER A 176 10.52 -13.69 -3.12
C SER A 176 11.12 -13.39 -1.75
N LEU A 177 12.28 -13.98 -1.47
CA LEU A 177 13.03 -13.79 -0.23
C LEU A 177 13.88 -12.52 -0.20
N ASP A 178 13.93 -11.77 -1.29
CA ASP A 178 14.78 -10.57 -1.40
C ASP A 178 14.51 -9.55 -0.29
N ARG A 179 13.22 -9.37 0.03
CA ARG A 179 12.75 -8.47 1.06
C ARG A 179 12.72 -9.07 2.47
N LEU A 180 12.70 -10.40 2.59
CA LEU A 180 12.64 -11.06 3.91
C LEU A 180 13.90 -10.70 4.71
N GLY A 181 13.73 -10.16 5.92
CA GLY A 181 14.85 -9.81 6.81
C GLY A 181 15.41 -8.39 6.61
N VAL A 182 14.89 -7.59 5.67
CA VAL A 182 15.25 -6.16 5.57
C VAL A 182 14.91 -5.46 6.90
N PRO A 183 15.80 -4.65 7.50
CA PRO A 183 15.50 -3.98 8.75
C PRO A 183 14.33 -3.00 8.59
N LEU A 184 13.39 -3.06 9.53
CA LEU A 184 12.16 -2.30 9.52
C LEU A 184 11.92 -1.71 10.90
N VAL A 185 11.62 -0.41 10.98
CA VAL A 185 11.12 0.20 12.21
C VAL A 185 9.59 0.25 12.17
N GLU A 186 8.94 -0.22 13.23
CA GLU A 186 7.51 -0.08 13.47
C GLU A 186 7.29 0.99 14.55
N ILE A 187 6.50 2.01 14.25
CA ILE A 187 6.19 3.11 15.18
C ILE A 187 4.68 3.12 15.39
N ALA A 188 4.25 2.85 16.62
CA ALA A 188 2.86 2.89 17.02
C ALA A 188 2.55 4.20 17.75
N LEU A 189 1.58 4.97 17.25
CA LEU A 189 1.09 6.19 17.90
C LEU A 189 -0.06 5.88 18.86
N GLU A 190 -0.24 6.73 19.87
CA GLU A 190 -1.43 6.66 20.74
C GLU A 190 -2.71 6.92 19.94
N PRO A 191 -3.86 6.32 20.32
CA PRO A 191 -5.13 6.56 19.65
C PRO A 191 -5.49 8.05 19.61
N ILE A 192 -5.66 8.56 18.40
CA ILE A 192 -5.89 9.96 18.10
C ILE A 192 -7.39 10.17 17.90
N SER A 193 -7.97 11.10 18.66
CA SER A 193 -9.37 11.50 18.50
C SER A 193 -9.46 12.75 17.65
N THR A 194 -9.49 12.60 16.33
CA THR A 194 -9.50 13.71 15.38
C THR A 194 -10.15 13.35 14.05
N LYS A 195 -10.27 14.32 13.14
CA LYS A 195 -10.78 14.16 11.78
C LYS A 195 -9.78 13.39 10.91
N PRO A 196 -10.26 12.59 9.93
CA PRO A 196 -9.40 11.83 9.03
C PRO A 196 -8.30 12.66 8.33
N SER A 197 -8.60 13.92 7.98
CA SER A 197 -7.64 14.84 7.36
C SER A 197 -6.45 15.17 8.27
N GLU A 198 -6.66 15.29 9.58
CA GLU A 198 -5.57 15.52 10.55
C GLU A 198 -4.73 14.25 10.75
N VAL A 199 -5.32 13.05 10.67
CA VAL A 199 -4.55 11.79 10.73
C VAL A 199 -3.57 11.70 9.55
N LYS A 200 -3.99 12.12 8.35
CA LYS A 200 -3.13 12.21 7.17
C LYS A 200 -1.96 13.16 7.39
N GLU A 201 -2.20 14.32 8.00
CA GLU A 201 -1.14 15.27 8.34
C GLU A 201 -0.13 14.66 9.31
N ILE A 202 -0.60 13.98 10.35
CA ILE A 202 0.25 13.30 11.35
C ILE A 202 1.12 12.22 10.68
N ALA A 203 0.53 11.41 9.80
CA ALA A 203 1.25 10.38 9.04
C ALA A 203 2.31 11.00 8.11
N LEU A 204 1.99 12.10 7.44
CA LEU A 204 2.92 12.85 6.60
C LEU A 204 4.08 13.43 7.41
N THR A 205 3.81 14.05 8.56
CA THR A 205 4.84 14.59 9.46
C THR A 205 5.78 13.50 9.95
N LEU A 206 5.25 12.34 10.36
CA LEU A 206 6.08 11.21 10.77
C LEU A 206 6.94 10.68 9.61
N GLY A 207 6.37 10.53 8.41
CA GLY A 207 7.12 10.13 7.22
C GLY A 207 8.26 11.11 6.87
N ARG A 208 8.00 12.42 6.96
CA ARG A 208 9.00 13.49 6.76
C ARG A 208 10.10 13.46 7.80
N LEU A 209 9.74 13.26 9.07
CA LEU A 209 10.69 13.09 10.16
C LEU A 209 11.65 11.92 9.88
N LEU A 210 11.11 10.77 9.46
CA LEU A 210 11.91 9.59 9.12
C LEU A 210 12.82 9.86 7.92
N ARG A 211 12.32 10.52 6.86
CA ARG A 211 13.11 10.89 5.68
C ARG A 211 14.23 11.87 5.96
N ALA A 212 14.06 12.75 6.95
CA ALA A 212 15.09 13.71 7.36
C ALA A 212 16.37 13.03 7.88
N THR A 213 16.25 11.78 8.36
CA THR A 213 17.43 10.99 8.79
C THR A 213 18.35 10.64 7.62
N ARG A 214 17.83 10.58 6.38
CA ARG A 214 18.52 10.01 5.21
C ARG A 214 19.01 8.57 5.43
N MET A 215 18.43 7.85 6.39
CA MET A 215 18.80 6.48 6.78
C MET A 215 17.63 5.50 6.60
N VAL A 216 16.61 5.90 5.84
CA VAL A 216 15.42 5.10 5.56
C VAL A 216 15.25 4.92 4.06
N LYS A 217 14.81 3.73 3.65
CA LYS A 217 14.58 3.45 2.22
C LYS A 217 13.45 4.32 1.68
N ARG A 218 13.64 4.79 0.45
CA ARG A 218 12.65 5.54 -0.32
C ARG A 218 12.10 4.67 -1.45
N GLY A 219 10.94 5.06 -1.97
CA GLY A 219 10.27 4.37 -3.07
C GLY A 219 9.07 3.55 -2.65
N ILE A 220 8.48 2.86 -3.63
CA ILE A 220 7.22 2.12 -3.45
C ILE A 220 7.44 0.95 -2.49
N GLY A 221 6.59 0.84 -1.48
CA GLY A 221 6.60 -0.28 -0.53
C GLY A 221 7.65 -0.21 0.58
N SER A 222 8.50 0.84 0.60
CA SER A 222 9.47 1.04 1.69
C SER A 222 8.82 1.56 2.98
N ILE A 223 7.64 2.19 2.87
CA ILE A 223 6.81 2.62 3.98
C ILE A 223 5.41 2.00 3.85
N ARG A 224 4.87 1.52 4.97
CA ARG A 224 3.50 1.00 5.06
C ARG A 224 2.81 1.60 6.27
N GLN A 225 1.51 1.78 6.15
CA GLN A 225 0.67 2.32 7.21
C GLN A 225 -0.45 1.31 7.49
N ASP A 226 -0.54 0.90 8.74
CA ASP A 226 -1.65 0.13 9.27
C ASP A 226 -2.45 1.05 10.20
N VAL A 227 -3.77 0.96 10.12
CA VAL A 227 -4.67 1.92 10.78
C VAL A 227 -5.67 1.18 11.65
N ASN A 228 -5.69 1.49 12.94
CA ASN A 228 -6.65 0.93 13.89
C ASN A 228 -7.80 1.92 14.06
N ILE A 229 -9.03 1.53 13.70
CA ILE A 229 -10.20 2.42 13.71
C ILE A 229 -11.25 1.89 14.68
N SER A 230 -11.77 2.77 15.53
CA SER A 230 -12.91 2.49 16.41
C SER A 230 -13.81 3.72 16.51
N VAL A 231 -15.12 3.50 16.60
CA VAL A 231 -16.12 4.54 16.87
C VAL A 231 -16.96 4.12 18.07
N MET A 232 -17.41 5.08 18.89
CA MET A 232 -18.26 4.83 20.06
C MET A 232 -17.72 3.73 21.02
N ASN A 233 -16.39 3.57 21.08
CA ASN A 233 -15.70 2.50 21.81
C ASN A 233 -16.16 1.08 21.41
N SER A 234 -16.52 0.87 20.15
CA SER A 234 -16.79 -0.45 19.57
C SER A 234 -15.50 -1.26 19.37
N GLY A 235 -15.65 -2.50 18.88
CA GLY A 235 -14.50 -3.33 18.49
C GLY A 235 -13.54 -2.59 17.56
N VAL A 236 -12.24 -2.73 17.83
CA VAL A 236 -11.18 -2.05 17.07
C VAL A 236 -10.87 -2.84 15.81
N VAL A 237 -10.99 -2.18 14.67
CA VAL A 237 -10.72 -2.77 13.36
C VAL A 237 -9.35 -2.31 12.87
N GLU A 238 -8.47 -3.26 12.59
CA GLU A 238 -7.16 -3.02 11.99
C GLU A 238 -7.30 -3.06 10.47
N VAL A 239 -7.02 -1.96 9.78
CA VAL A 239 -7.02 -1.87 8.32
C VAL A 239 -5.57 -1.91 7.82
N LYS A 240 -5.23 -2.96 7.09
CA LYS A 240 -3.91 -3.16 6.49
C LYS A 240 -3.86 -2.72 5.03
N GLY A 241 -2.65 -2.45 4.56
CA GLY A 241 -2.38 -2.20 3.15
C GLY A 241 -2.73 -0.79 2.70
N VAL A 242 -2.69 0.19 3.61
CA VAL A 242 -2.82 1.61 3.26
C VAL A 242 -1.50 2.07 2.65
N GLN A 243 -1.40 2.01 1.33
CA GLN A 243 -0.17 2.31 0.61
C GLN A 243 0.03 3.82 0.41
N GLN A 244 -1.04 4.55 0.10
CA GLN A 244 -0.98 5.97 -0.23
C GLN A 244 -1.62 6.83 0.86
N LEU A 245 -0.92 7.91 1.25
CA LEU A 245 -1.42 8.89 2.22
C LEU A 245 -2.75 9.51 1.78
N ASP A 246 -2.98 9.68 0.48
CA ASP A 246 -4.23 10.25 -0.05
C ASP A 246 -5.45 9.33 0.12
N GLN A 247 -5.23 8.02 0.26
CA GLN A 247 -6.31 7.06 0.52
C GLN A 247 -6.67 6.99 2.00
N LEU A 248 -5.76 7.37 2.89
CA LEU A 248 -5.92 7.24 4.34
C LEU A 248 -7.21 7.90 4.83
N GLU A 249 -7.48 9.13 4.40
CA GLU A 249 -8.69 9.88 4.75
C GLU A 249 -9.97 9.16 4.29
N LYS A 250 -9.99 8.65 3.05
CA LYS A 250 -11.14 7.92 2.49
C LYS A 250 -11.40 6.63 3.26
N ILE A 251 -10.34 5.87 3.54
CA ILE A 251 -10.41 4.59 4.25
C ILE A 251 -10.93 4.78 5.68
N ILE A 252 -10.40 5.77 6.41
CA ILE A 252 -10.87 6.09 7.75
C ILE A 252 -12.34 6.51 7.71
N GLY A 253 -12.72 7.38 6.76
CA GLY A 253 -14.09 7.83 6.59
C GLY A 253 -15.07 6.70 6.26
N TYR A 254 -14.70 5.79 5.36
CA TYR A 254 -15.50 4.61 5.02
C TYR A 254 -15.65 3.67 6.22
N GLU A 255 -14.54 3.33 6.88
CA GLU A 255 -14.56 2.39 7.99
C GLU A 255 -15.34 2.94 9.20
N ALA A 256 -15.17 4.22 9.53
CA ALA A 256 -15.97 4.88 10.58
C ALA A 256 -17.48 4.83 10.27
N ARG A 257 -17.86 5.06 9.01
CA ARG A 257 -19.26 4.94 8.56
C ARG A 257 -19.76 3.49 8.62
N ARG A 258 -18.94 2.53 8.20
CA ARG A 258 -19.26 1.10 8.28
C ARG A 258 -19.52 0.68 9.72
N GLN A 259 -18.61 1.03 10.63
CA GLN A 259 -18.73 0.71 12.04
C GLN A 259 -19.97 1.33 12.68
N HIS A 260 -20.22 2.62 12.43
CA HIS A 260 -21.44 3.27 12.91
C HIS A 260 -22.71 2.62 12.33
N GLY A 261 -22.70 2.25 11.04
CA GLY A 261 -23.80 1.48 10.44
C GLY A 261 -24.04 0.14 11.13
N LEU A 262 -22.98 -0.60 11.47
CA LEU A 262 -23.10 -1.86 12.22
C LEU A 262 -23.63 -1.67 13.64
N ILE A 263 -23.30 -0.56 14.31
CA ILE A 263 -23.89 -0.21 15.61
C ILE A 263 -25.40 0.01 15.47
N LEU A 264 -25.85 0.75 14.45
CA LEU A 264 -27.28 0.95 14.19
C LEU A 264 -28.02 -0.36 13.84
N ILE A 265 -27.35 -1.27 13.12
CA ILE A 265 -27.86 -2.63 12.89
C ILE A 265 -27.98 -3.37 14.22
N ALA A 266 -26.95 -3.35 15.07
CA ALA A 266 -26.93 -4.01 16.37
C ALA A 266 -28.05 -3.51 17.29
N GLU A 267 -28.30 -2.20 17.34
CA GLU A 267 -29.41 -1.62 18.11
C GLU A 267 -30.79 -2.14 17.68
N LYS A 268 -30.98 -2.43 16.39
CA LYS A 268 -32.19 -3.10 15.90
C LYS A 268 -32.21 -4.58 16.26
N LEU A 269 -31.10 -5.29 16.06
CA LEU A 269 -30.99 -6.72 16.35
C LEU A 269 -31.25 -7.02 17.84
N LYS A 270 -30.74 -6.17 18.76
CA LYS A 270 -30.97 -6.30 20.21
C LYS A 270 -32.45 -6.26 20.60
N LYS A 271 -33.29 -5.56 19.82
CA LYS A 271 -34.75 -5.49 20.06
C LYS A 271 -35.49 -6.75 19.59
N LEU A 272 -34.87 -7.55 18.73
CA LEU A 272 -35.49 -8.73 18.10
C LEU A 272 -35.18 -10.04 18.84
N SER A 273 -34.23 -10.04 19.78
CA SER A 273 -33.82 -11.20 20.59
C SER A 273 -33.55 -12.46 19.76
N ILE A 274 -32.54 -12.40 18.91
CA ILE A 274 -32.22 -13.46 17.95
C ILE A 274 -31.43 -14.59 18.63
N THR A 275 -31.85 -15.82 18.42
CA THR A 275 -31.12 -17.03 18.80
C THR A 275 -30.92 -17.87 17.55
N ILE A 276 -29.69 -18.29 17.30
CA ILE A 276 -29.30 -19.12 16.15
C ILE A 276 -28.25 -20.13 16.60
N SER A 277 -28.40 -21.38 16.18
CA SER A 277 -27.46 -22.46 16.47
C SER A 277 -27.26 -23.37 15.25
N ASN A 278 -26.40 -24.38 15.38
CA ASN A 278 -26.20 -25.39 14.34
C ASN A 278 -27.45 -26.26 14.09
N GLU A 279 -28.45 -26.23 14.97
CA GLU A 279 -29.74 -26.91 14.77
C GLU A 279 -30.63 -26.18 13.76
N ASP A 280 -30.33 -24.91 13.45
CA ASP A 280 -31.05 -24.11 12.46
C ASP A 280 -30.48 -24.23 11.04
N VAL A 281 -29.57 -25.19 10.82
CA VAL A 281 -28.91 -25.43 9.55
C VAL A 281 -29.53 -26.66 8.87
N PHE A 282 -30.06 -26.46 7.66
CA PHE A 282 -30.79 -27.48 6.91
C PHE A 282 -30.17 -27.72 5.55
N ASP A 283 -30.10 -28.98 5.12
CA ASP A 283 -29.76 -29.31 3.73
C ASP A 283 -31.00 -29.07 2.84
N VAL A 284 -30.85 -28.17 1.87
CA VAL A 284 -31.89 -27.80 0.90
C VAL A 284 -31.53 -28.19 -0.53
N THR A 285 -30.53 -29.07 -0.69
CA THR A 285 -30.02 -29.51 -2.00
C THR A 285 -31.13 -30.13 -2.84
N GLU A 286 -31.93 -31.05 -2.27
CA GLU A 286 -33.06 -31.67 -2.99
C GLU A 286 -34.22 -30.69 -3.25
N VAL A 287 -34.44 -29.71 -2.35
CA VAL A 287 -35.48 -28.69 -2.52
C VAL A 287 -35.19 -27.79 -3.73
N LEU A 288 -33.92 -27.54 -4.01
CA LEU A 288 -33.44 -26.66 -5.08
C LEU A 288 -32.92 -27.41 -6.32
N LYS A 289 -33.13 -28.71 -6.42
CA LYS A 289 -32.67 -29.55 -7.55
C LYS A 289 -33.16 -29.06 -8.91
N ASP A 290 -34.41 -28.63 -8.96
CA ASP A 290 -35.06 -28.13 -10.17
C ASP A 290 -34.98 -26.59 -10.30
N CYS A 291 -34.11 -25.93 -9.54
CA CYS A 291 -33.98 -24.47 -9.56
C CYS A 291 -33.33 -23.96 -10.85
N GLU A 292 -33.95 -22.99 -11.52
CA GLU A 292 -33.43 -22.45 -12.79
C GLU A 292 -32.19 -21.53 -12.63
N SER A 293 -31.84 -21.16 -11.39
CA SER A 293 -30.67 -20.34 -11.13
C SER A 293 -29.38 -20.99 -11.65
N LYS A 294 -28.68 -20.30 -12.54
CA LYS A 294 -27.38 -20.75 -13.09
C LYS A 294 -26.35 -21.04 -12.01
N ILE A 295 -26.39 -20.31 -10.90
CA ILE A 295 -25.44 -20.45 -9.79
C ILE A 295 -25.72 -21.75 -9.02
N ILE A 296 -26.99 -22.01 -8.71
CA ILE A 296 -27.43 -23.25 -8.04
C ILE A 296 -27.16 -24.47 -8.95
N GLN A 297 -27.49 -24.39 -10.23
CA GLN A 297 -27.22 -25.46 -11.19
C GLN A 297 -25.73 -25.77 -11.33
N LYS A 298 -24.87 -24.74 -11.28
CA LYS A 298 -23.41 -24.94 -11.26
C LYS A 298 -22.96 -25.67 -10.00
N ALA A 299 -23.49 -25.28 -8.83
CA ALA A 299 -23.18 -25.94 -7.56
C ALA A 299 -23.57 -27.43 -7.58
N LEU A 300 -24.78 -27.75 -8.05
CA LEU A 300 -25.27 -29.12 -8.21
C LEU A 300 -24.39 -29.95 -9.15
N LYS A 301 -23.98 -29.38 -10.30
CA LYS A 301 -23.05 -30.04 -11.24
C LYS A 301 -21.69 -30.34 -10.63
N SER A 302 -21.19 -29.47 -9.76
CA SER A 302 -19.94 -29.70 -9.01
C SER A 302 -20.09 -30.64 -7.82
N LYS A 303 -21.27 -31.26 -7.60
CA LYS A 303 -21.59 -32.09 -6.43
C LYS A 303 -21.40 -31.35 -5.09
N ALA A 304 -21.56 -30.02 -5.11
CA ALA A 304 -21.57 -29.21 -3.90
C ALA A 304 -22.89 -29.40 -3.14
N LYS A 305 -22.84 -29.27 -1.81
CA LYS A 305 -24.07 -29.25 -1.00
C LYS A 305 -24.60 -27.83 -0.90
N ILE A 306 -25.92 -27.71 -0.79
CA ILE A 306 -26.62 -26.45 -0.59
C ILE A 306 -27.29 -26.49 0.77
N LYS A 307 -26.83 -25.63 1.68
CA LYS A 307 -27.38 -25.52 3.02
C LYS A 307 -28.12 -24.19 3.17
N ALA A 308 -29.18 -24.20 3.95
CA ALA A 308 -29.89 -23.00 4.35
C ALA A 308 -29.84 -22.84 5.87
N ILE A 309 -29.69 -21.60 6.33
CA ILE A 309 -29.69 -21.23 7.73
C ILE A 309 -30.98 -20.47 8.01
N ARG A 310 -31.77 -20.98 8.95
CA ARG A 310 -32.99 -20.32 9.43
C ARG A 310 -32.66 -19.31 10.53
N ILE A 311 -33.31 -18.15 10.51
CA ILE A 311 -33.17 -17.15 11.56
C ILE A 311 -34.54 -16.57 11.93
N ARG A 312 -34.98 -16.81 13.17
CA ARG A 312 -36.27 -16.31 13.65
C ARG A 312 -36.24 -14.80 13.85
N ASN A 313 -37.36 -14.12 13.54
CA ASN A 313 -37.52 -12.67 13.70
C ASN A 313 -36.44 -11.81 13.00
N PHE A 314 -35.98 -12.23 11.82
CA PHE A 314 -34.83 -11.62 11.13
C PHE A 314 -35.18 -10.97 9.77
N SER A 315 -36.47 -10.93 9.41
CA SER A 315 -36.93 -10.36 8.15
C SER A 315 -36.51 -8.89 8.01
N GLY A 316 -35.91 -8.54 6.87
CA GLY A 316 -35.44 -7.18 6.57
C GLY A 316 -34.08 -6.81 7.19
N MET A 317 -33.48 -7.66 8.04
CA MET A 317 -32.22 -7.33 8.72
C MET A 317 -30.96 -7.58 7.89
N PHE A 318 -30.98 -8.49 6.92
CA PHE A 318 -29.86 -8.64 5.98
C PHE A 318 -29.76 -7.45 5.03
N GLY A 319 -30.94 -6.95 4.60
CA GLY A 319 -31.10 -5.83 3.67
C GLY A 319 -31.11 -4.45 4.34
N PHE A 320 -31.24 -4.36 5.66
CA PHE A 320 -31.27 -3.07 6.35
C PHE A 320 -29.95 -2.30 6.11
N GLU A 321 -30.09 -1.10 5.56
CA GLU A 321 -28.98 -0.29 5.04
C GLU A 321 -28.98 1.09 5.72
N PRO A 322 -28.31 1.24 6.89
CA PRO A 322 -28.18 2.55 7.55
C PRO A 322 -27.42 3.57 6.71
N TYR A 323 -26.47 3.09 5.90
CA TYR A 323 -25.67 3.87 4.98
C TYR A 323 -25.55 3.15 3.64
N PRO A 324 -25.47 3.88 2.50
CA PRO A 324 -25.28 3.26 1.19
C PRO A 324 -24.11 2.27 1.19
N GLY A 325 -24.38 1.04 0.77
CA GLY A 325 -23.45 -0.07 0.70
C GLY A 325 -23.13 -0.77 2.03
N ILE A 326 -23.67 -0.32 3.17
CA ILE A 326 -23.39 -0.89 4.49
C ILE A 326 -24.62 -1.68 4.97
N ARG A 327 -24.56 -3.00 4.87
CA ARG A 327 -25.61 -3.92 5.30
C ARG A 327 -25.03 -5.26 5.75
N LEU A 328 -25.71 -5.95 6.67
CA LEU A 328 -25.22 -7.20 7.25
C LEU A 328 -25.04 -8.31 6.20
N GLY A 329 -25.93 -8.37 5.19
CA GLY A 329 -25.79 -9.32 4.07
C GLY A 329 -24.47 -9.16 3.29
N LYS A 330 -23.98 -7.91 3.13
CA LYS A 330 -22.68 -7.64 2.46
C LYS A 330 -21.52 -8.14 3.32
N GLU A 331 -21.54 -7.91 4.64
CA GLU A 331 -20.51 -8.41 5.57
C GLU A 331 -20.42 -9.94 5.55
N ILE A 332 -21.57 -10.62 5.58
CA ILE A 332 -21.62 -12.08 5.51
C ILE A 332 -21.11 -12.58 4.15
N GLY A 333 -21.50 -11.91 3.05
CA GLY A 333 -20.99 -12.22 1.71
C GLY A 333 -19.47 -12.08 1.61
N GLN A 334 -18.88 -11.06 2.25
CA GLN A 334 -17.42 -10.89 2.30
C GLN A 334 -16.74 -11.97 3.13
N LEU A 335 -17.33 -12.35 4.27
CA LEU A 335 -16.82 -13.42 5.14
C LEU A 335 -16.71 -14.76 4.40
N VAL A 336 -17.75 -15.16 3.65
CA VAL A 336 -17.74 -16.47 2.98
C VAL A 336 -16.80 -16.53 1.78
N ARG A 337 -16.54 -15.39 1.12
CA ARG A 337 -15.54 -15.29 0.03
C ARG A 337 -14.15 -15.68 0.48
N PHE A 338 -13.83 -15.47 1.76
CA PHE A 338 -12.57 -15.91 2.32
C PHE A 338 -12.39 -17.44 2.24
N PHE A 339 -13.47 -18.21 2.42
CA PHE A 339 -13.46 -19.67 2.33
C PHE A 339 -13.48 -20.19 0.88
N GLY A 340 -13.36 -19.30 -0.11
CA GLY A 340 -13.45 -19.65 -1.54
C GLY A 340 -14.89 -19.85 -2.03
N ILE A 341 -15.89 -19.44 -1.26
CA ILE A 341 -17.31 -19.50 -1.63
C ILE A 341 -17.70 -18.16 -2.26
N GLY A 342 -18.32 -18.15 -3.45
CA GLY A 342 -18.56 -16.91 -4.21
C GLY A 342 -19.43 -15.86 -3.49
N GLY A 343 -20.33 -16.30 -2.61
CA GLY A 343 -21.24 -15.45 -1.85
C GLY A 343 -22.33 -16.28 -1.15
N VAL A 344 -23.33 -15.58 -0.62
CA VAL A 344 -24.54 -16.15 -0.01
C VAL A 344 -25.77 -15.56 -0.71
N PHE A 345 -26.90 -16.26 -0.63
CA PHE A 345 -28.21 -15.68 -0.91
C PHE A 345 -28.97 -15.45 0.38
N HIS A 346 -29.76 -14.39 0.49
CA HIS A 346 -30.57 -14.16 1.69
C HIS A 346 -32.00 -13.70 1.39
N SER A 347 -32.91 -13.89 2.35
CA SER A 347 -34.35 -13.61 2.20
C SER A 347 -34.64 -12.20 1.66
N ASP A 348 -33.88 -11.20 2.11
CA ASP A 348 -34.17 -9.79 1.80
C ASP A 348 -33.70 -9.34 0.39
N GLU A 349 -32.93 -10.17 -0.33
CA GLU A 349 -32.52 -9.88 -1.71
C GLU A 349 -33.27 -10.74 -2.74
N LEU A 350 -34.11 -11.67 -2.28
CA LEU A 350 -34.89 -12.58 -3.11
C LEU A 350 -36.34 -12.06 -3.24
N PRO A 351 -37.00 -12.20 -4.40
CA PRO A 351 -36.59 -12.96 -5.58
C PRO A 351 -35.55 -12.27 -6.46
N ASN A 352 -34.44 -12.97 -6.76
CA ASN A 352 -33.36 -12.52 -7.64
C ASN A 352 -32.48 -13.71 -8.07
N TYR A 353 -31.53 -13.50 -8.99
CA TYR A 353 -30.54 -14.49 -9.44
C TYR A 353 -31.14 -15.80 -10.00
N GLY A 354 -32.37 -15.75 -10.50
CA GLY A 354 -33.11 -16.91 -10.99
C GLY A 354 -33.72 -17.79 -9.89
N ILE A 355 -33.76 -17.31 -8.63
CA ILE A 355 -34.49 -17.92 -7.52
C ILE A 355 -35.81 -17.15 -7.38
N ASN A 356 -36.85 -17.66 -8.03
CA ASN A 356 -38.19 -17.04 -8.09
C ASN A 356 -39.08 -17.50 -6.93
N ASP A 357 -40.23 -16.83 -6.74
CA ASP A 357 -41.19 -17.08 -5.66
C ASP A 357 -41.55 -18.55 -5.42
N PRO A 358 -41.79 -19.41 -6.45
CA PRO A 358 -42.10 -20.82 -6.21
C PRO A 358 -40.99 -21.60 -5.47
N TYR A 359 -39.72 -21.22 -5.66
CA TYR A 359 -38.61 -21.83 -4.94
C TYR A 359 -38.46 -21.26 -3.54
N ILE A 360 -38.71 -19.95 -3.39
CA ILE A 360 -38.72 -19.28 -2.08
C ILE A 360 -39.80 -19.89 -1.19
N ASP A 361 -41.00 -20.12 -1.71
CA ASP A 361 -42.11 -20.75 -0.99
C ASP A 361 -41.78 -22.19 -0.58
N LYS A 362 -41.13 -22.96 -1.47
CA LYS A 362 -40.63 -24.31 -1.14
C LYS A 362 -39.63 -24.28 0.02
N ILE A 363 -38.69 -23.32 0.00
CA ILE A 363 -37.69 -23.15 1.06
C ILE A 363 -38.38 -22.73 2.37
N ARG A 364 -39.24 -21.71 2.34
CA ARG A 364 -39.99 -21.24 3.52
C ARG A 364 -40.80 -22.36 4.16
N LYS A 365 -41.47 -23.18 3.35
CA LYS A 365 -42.22 -24.35 3.83
C LYS A 365 -41.31 -25.42 4.44
N TYR A 366 -40.19 -25.73 3.80
CA TYR A 366 -39.24 -26.75 4.30
C TYR A 366 -38.55 -26.33 5.60
N LEU A 367 -38.24 -25.05 5.75
CA LEU A 367 -37.60 -24.47 6.94
C LEU A 367 -38.60 -24.09 8.05
N GLU A 368 -39.90 -24.26 7.81
CA GLU A 368 -41.00 -23.90 8.71
C GLU A 368 -40.96 -22.42 9.13
N LEU A 369 -40.78 -21.51 8.14
CA LEU A 369 -40.65 -20.07 8.36
C LEU A 369 -42.00 -19.35 8.33
N VAL A 370 -42.14 -18.32 9.15
CA VAL A 370 -43.20 -17.31 9.05
C VAL A 370 -42.67 -16.01 8.43
N ASP A 371 -43.54 -15.04 8.13
CA ASP A 371 -43.16 -13.82 7.38
C ASP A 371 -42.11 -12.94 8.09
N VAL A 372 -42.07 -13.00 9.43
CA VAL A 372 -41.12 -12.26 10.26
C VAL A 372 -39.73 -12.91 10.31
N ASP A 373 -39.59 -14.14 9.82
CA ASP A 373 -38.32 -14.87 9.81
C ASP A 373 -37.48 -14.55 8.58
N GLY A 374 -36.16 -14.67 8.73
CA GLY A 374 -35.19 -14.60 7.64
C GLY A 374 -34.54 -15.95 7.37
N PHE A 375 -33.93 -16.08 6.20
CA PHE A 375 -33.09 -17.23 5.87
C PHE A 375 -31.92 -16.83 4.98
N LEU A 376 -30.87 -17.66 5.00
CA LEU A 376 -29.69 -17.52 4.18
C LEU A 376 -29.38 -18.86 3.49
N ILE A 377 -28.97 -18.83 2.24
CA ILE A 377 -28.57 -20.01 1.45
C ILE A 377 -27.09 -19.89 1.09
N ILE A 378 -26.35 -20.98 1.28
CA ILE A 378 -24.95 -21.09 0.93
C ILE A 378 -24.67 -22.43 0.25
N ALA A 379 -23.81 -22.41 -0.77
CA ALA A 379 -23.45 -23.59 -1.55
C ALA A 379 -21.92 -23.76 -1.61
N GLY A 380 -21.43 -24.96 -1.33
CA GLY A 380 -19.99 -25.24 -1.31
C GLY A 380 -19.62 -26.71 -1.08
N GLU A 381 -18.32 -26.99 -1.05
CA GLU A 381 -17.77 -28.30 -0.66
C GLU A 381 -17.96 -28.52 0.85
N ASP A 382 -18.32 -29.75 1.26
CA ASP A 382 -18.80 -30.07 2.62
C ASP A 382 -17.87 -29.56 3.74
N SER A 383 -16.56 -29.82 3.64
CA SER A 383 -15.59 -29.42 4.67
C SER A 383 -15.44 -27.90 4.81
N LYS A 384 -15.42 -27.16 3.71
CA LYS A 384 -15.34 -25.67 3.72
C LYS A 384 -16.67 -25.04 4.12
N LEU A 385 -17.78 -25.69 3.75
CA LEU A 385 -19.13 -25.23 4.00
C LEU A 385 -19.44 -25.21 5.49
N ASP A 386 -19.01 -26.24 6.23
CA ASP A 386 -19.21 -26.31 7.69
C ASP A 386 -18.50 -25.16 8.42
N TYR A 387 -17.21 -24.92 8.10
CA TYR A 387 -16.47 -23.78 8.66
C TYR A 387 -17.11 -22.42 8.30
N ALA A 388 -17.60 -22.28 7.07
CA ALA A 388 -18.27 -21.06 6.65
C ALA A 388 -19.58 -20.84 7.43
N ILE A 389 -20.37 -21.90 7.67
CA ILE A 389 -21.62 -21.83 8.42
C ILE A 389 -21.37 -21.44 9.87
N ASP A 390 -20.43 -22.10 10.56
CA ASP A 390 -20.05 -21.73 11.92
C ASP A 390 -19.63 -20.25 11.99
N SER A 391 -18.88 -19.78 10.99
CA SER A 391 -18.45 -18.37 10.90
C SER A 391 -19.62 -17.41 10.65
N ILE A 392 -20.62 -17.81 9.85
CA ILE A 392 -21.83 -17.00 9.61
C ILE A 392 -22.66 -16.89 10.89
N ILE A 393 -22.86 -18.00 11.59
CA ILE A 393 -23.61 -18.04 12.86
C ILE A 393 -22.94 -17.11 13.87
N ASN A 394 -21.63 -17.26 14.07
CA ASN A 394 -20.85 -16.39 14.96
C ASN A 394 -20.95 -14.92 14.52
N ARG A 395 -20.87 -14.62 13.22
CA ARG A 395 -20.98 -13.25 12.69
C ARG A 395 -22.34 -12.62 12.97
N ILE A 396 -23.43 -13.39 12.84
CA ILE A 396 -24.79 -12.91 13.13
C ILE A 396 -24.95 -12.66 14.64
N GLN A 397 -24.40 -13.53 15.48
CA GLN A 397 -24.39 -13.34 16.93
C GLN A 397 -23.56 -12.11 17.32
N ASP A 398 -22.36 -11.95 16.76
CA ASP A 398 -21.49 -10.79 16.98
C ASP A 398 -22.13 -9.48 16.51
N ALA A 399 -22.91 -9.50 15.42
CA ALA A 399 -23.63 -8.34 14.93
C ALA A 399 -24.64 -7.80 15.96
N THR A 400 -25.12 -8.63 16.90
CA THR A 400 -25.95 -8.14 18.02
C THR A 400 -25.14 -7.31 19.02
N ASN A 401 -23.83 -7.53 19.12
CA ASN A 401 -22.93 -6.82 20.02
C ASN A 401 -22.33 -5.55 19.40
N GLY A 402 -22.48 -5.36 18.08
CA GLY A 402 -21.98 -4.21 17.34
C GLY A 402 -20.89 -4.58 16.34
N VAL A 403 -19.78 -3.87 16.41
CA VAL A 403 -18.63 -4.07 15.50
C VAL A 403 -17.71 -5.14 16.09
N PRO A 404 -17.48 -6.27 15.40
CA PRO A 404 -16.49 -7.25 15.83
C PRO A 404 -15.06 -6.72 15.63
N ALA A 405 -14.14 -7.10 16.52
CA ALA A 405 -12.72 -6.80 16.35
C ALA A 405 -12.11 -7.70 15.27
N GLU A 406 -11.61 -7.10 14.20
CA GLU A 406 -11.12 -7.84 13.02
C GLU A 406 -10.03 -7.08 12.28
N THR A 407 -9.29 -7.80 11.43
CA THR A 407 -8.36 -7.22 10.47
C THR A 407 -9.02 -7.18 9.09
N ARG A 408 -8.92 -6.04 8.40
CA ARG A 408 -9.47 -5.76 7.07
C ARG A 408 -8.37 -5.27 6.13
N ALA A 409 -8.56 -5.36 4.82
CA ALA A 409 -7.70 -4.77 3.80
C ALA A 409 -8.34 -3.51 3.22
N ALA A 410 -7.51 -2.51 2.94
CA ALA A 410 -7.90 -1.37 2.13
C ALA A 410 -8.04 -1.77 0.64
N THR A 411 -9.06 -1.22 -0.01
CA THR A 411 -9.26 -1.30 -1.46
C THR A 411 -8.77 -0.01 -2.13
N GLN A 412 -8.52 -0.04 -3.43
CA GLN A 412 -8.08 1.15 -4.18
C GLN A 412 -9.11 2.29 -4.14
N ASP A 413 -10.40 1.95 -4.05
CA ASP A 413 -11.52 2.90 -3.98
C ASP A 413 -11.69 3.53 -2.58
N GLY A 414 -10.94 3.06 -1.58
CA GLY A 414 -11.03 3.51 -0.20
C GLY A 414 -12.09 2.81 0.65
N GLU A 415 -12.67 1.69 0.18
CA GLU A 415 -13.45 0.77 1.02
C GLU A 415 -12.54 -0.21 1.79
N THR A 416 -13.11 -0.91 2.77
CA THR A 416 -12.44 -1.99 3.51
C THR A 416 -13.11 -3.35 3.27
N ILE A 417 -12.31 -4.41 3.12
CA ILE A 417 -12.78 -5.79 2.97
C ILE A 417 -12.25 -6.66 4.11
N PHE A 418 -13.09 -7.57 4.62
CA PHE A 418 -12.68 -8.51 5.66
C PHE A 418 -11.48 -9.36 5.22
N LEU A 419 -10.45 -9.46 6.08
CA LEU A 419 -9.35 -10.40 5.90
C LEU A 419 -9.45 -11.56 6.88
N ARG A 420 -9.43 -11.27 8.19
CA ARG A 420 -9.36 -12.30 9.24
C ARG A 420 -9.78 -11.71 10.59
N PRO A 421 -10.10 -12.56 11.58
CA PRO A 421 -10.24 -12.11 12.97
C PRO A 421 -8.96 -11.43 13.46
N ARG A 422 -9.09 -10.49 14.40
CA ARG A 422 -7.93 -9.77 14.95
C ARG A 422 -7.02 -10.78 15.70
N PRO A 423 -5.69 -10.75 15.49
CA PRO A 423 -4.77 -11.60 16.23
C PRO A 423 -4.82 -11.33 17.74
N GLY A 424 -4.62 -12.37 18.55
CA GLY A 424 -4.56 -12.28 20.00
C GLY A 424 -3.16 -11.94 20.54
N ALA A 425 -3.09 -11.71 21.87
CA ALA A 425 -1.83 -11.41 22.56
C ALA A 425 -0.87 -12.62 22.64
N SER A 426 -1.40 -13.85 22.57
CA SER A 426 -0.65 -15.12 22.68
C SER A 426 0.25 -15.44 21.46
N ARG A 427 0.62 -14.43 20.67
CA ARG A 427 1.34 -14.52 19.39
C ARG A 427 2.85 -14.25 19.50
N MET A 428 3.32 -13.80 20.67
CA MET A 428 4.72 -13.43 20.92
C MET A 428 5.40 -14.47 21.80
N TYR A 429 6.63 -14.85 21.46
CA TYR A 429 7.48 -15.74 22.26
C TYR A 429 8.96 -15.35 22.12
N PRO A 430 9.84 -15.65 23.09
CA PRO A 430 11.25 -15.26 23.01
C PRO A 430 11.99 -15.92 21.83
N GLU A 431 12.84 -15.15 21.14
CA GLU A 431 13.83 -15.68 20.18
C GLU A 431 15.08 -16.10 20.96
N THR A 432 15.29 -17.41 21.09
CA THR A 432 16.37 -17.98 21.90
C THR A 432 17.70 -18.10 21.15
N ASP A 433 17.69 -17.97 19.83
CA ASP A 433 18.90 -18.09 19.01
C ASP A 433 19.78 -16.82 19.11
N ILE A 434 19.18 -15.68 19.48
CA ILE A 434 19.86 -14.39 19.58
C ILE A 434 19.91 -13.95 21.05
N PRO A 435 21.09 -13.60 21.59
CA PRO A 435 21.21 -13.09 22.95
C PRO A 435 20.52 -11.73 23.11
N SER A 436 20.32 -11.29 24.36
CA SER A 436 19.82 -9.94 24.63
C SER A 436 20.83 -8.89 24.15
N ILE A 437 20.29 -7.77 23.65
CA ILE A 437 21.07 -6.67 23.09
C ILE A 437 21.14 -5.54 24.12
N SER A 438 22.33 -5.31 24.69
CA SER A 438 22.55 -4.18 25.59
C SER A 438 22.61 -2.85 24.82
N VAL A 439 22.06 -1.79 25.42
CA VAL A 439 22.13 -0.41 24.91
C VAL A 439 22.98 0.41 25.87
N LEU A 440 24.14 0.85 25.38
CA LEU A 440 25.09 1.63 26.18
C LEU A 440 24.65 3.10 26.24
N PRO A 441 24.88 3.81 27.37
CA PRO A 441 24.57 5.24 27.48
C PRO A 441 25.23 6.11 26.39
N GLU A 442 26.44 5.74 25.95
CA GLU A 442 27.15 6.44 24.87
C GLU A 442 26.46 6.31 23.51
N GLU A 443 25.80 5.18 23.24
CA GLU A 443 25.02 5.00 22.00
C GLU A 443 23.81 5.94 21.98
N ILE A 444 23.16 6.12 23.13
CA ILE A 444 22.02 7.05 23.28
C ILE A 444 22.49 8.50 23.14
N LYS A 445 23.64 8.84 23.74
CA LYS A 445 24.23 10.17 23.61
C LYS A 445 24.55 10.48 22.14
N LEU A 446 25.21 9.56 21.45
CA LEU A 446 25.52 9.69 20.03
C LEU A 446 24.25 9.82 19.18
N ALA A 447 23.20 9.05 19.48
CA ALA A 447 21.91 9.17 18.80
C ALA A 447 21.30 10.57 18.96
N ARG A 448 21.36 11.16 20.16
CA ARG A 448 20.86 12.53 20.42
C ARG A 448 21.68 13.61 19.72
N GLU A 449 23.00 13.46 19.65
CA GLU A 449 23.89 14.41 18.97
C GLU A 449 23.71 14.39 17.44
N ASN A 450 23.27 13.26 16.88
CA ASN A 450 23.05 13.09 15.44
C ASN A 450 21.59 13.26 15.02
N ILE A 451 20.72 13.81 15.88
CA ILE A 451 19.35 14.15 15.48
C ILE A 451 19.41 15.12 14.29
N PRO A 452 18.80 14.79 13.13
CA PRO A 452 18.80 15.67 11.98
C PRO A 452 18.01 16.94 12.28
N LYS A 453 18.22 17.96 11.43
CA LYS A 453 17.44 19.20 11.50
C LYS A 453 15.95 18.92 11.32
N SER A 454 15.12 19.87 11.75
CA SER A 454 13.68 19.79 11.51
C SER A 454 13.37 19.70 10.02
N TRP A 455 12.16 19.26 9.68
CA TRP A 455 11.72 19.23 8.29
C TRP A 455 11.79 20.62 7.65
N ASP A 456 11.26 21.65 8.32
CA ASP A 456 11.27 23.04 7.83
C ASP A 456 12.70 23.54 7.58
N ASP A 457 13.63 23.25 8.51
CA ASP A 457 15.03 23.63 8.37
C ASP A 457 15.72 22.86 7.23
N SER A 458 15.38 21.58 7.04
CA SER A 458 15.92 20.75 5.96
C SER A 458 15.46 21.25 4.59
N ILE A 459 14.19 21.66 4.47
CA ILE A 459 13.65 22.30 3.26
C ILE A 459 14.34 23.65 3.02
N ALA A 460 14.47 24.49 4.05
CA ALA A 460 15.13 25.79 3.94
C ALA A 460 16.60 25.66 3.50
N GLU A 461 17.30 24.62 3.99
CA GLU A 461 18.66 24.32 3.57
C GLU A 461 18.74 23.91 2.09
N ILE A 462 17.87 23.02 1.63
CA ILE A 462 17.79 22.61 0.21
C ILE A 462 17.47 23.81 -0.67
N GLN A 463 16.48 24.61 -0.27
CA GLN A 463 16.08 25.83 -0.95
C GLN A 463 17.27 26.79 -1.12
N LYS A 464 18.04 27.03 -0.05
CA LYS A 464 19.20 27.91 -0.08
C LYS A 464 20.38 27.31 -0.87
N LYS A 465 20.64 26.01 -0.73
CA LYS A 465 21.76 25.31 -1.37
C LYS A 465 21.61 25.25 -2.89
N TYR A 466 20.39 25.00 -3.38
CA TYR A 466 20.10 24.79 -4.80
C TYR A 466 19.31 25.92 -5.47
N ASN A 467 18.97 26.98 -4.72
CA ASN A 467 18.12 28.09 -5.16
C ASN A 467 16.79 27.60 -5.76
N LEU A 468 16.20 26.59 -5.12
CA LEU A 468 14.92 26.02 -5.52
C LEU A 468 13.76 26.91 -5.05
N ASN A 469 12.62 26.83 -5.73
CA ASN A 469 11.40 27.37 -5.16
C ASN A 469 10.88 26.47 -4.01
N SER A 470 10.04 27.01 -3.13
CA SER A 470 9.54 26.29 -1.95
C SER A 470 8.81 25.00 -2.32
N GLN A 471 7.94 25.03 -3.34
CA GLN A 471 7.18 23.87 -3.79
C GLN A 471 8.06 22.73 -4.32
N LEU A 472 9.06 23.04 -5.15
CA LEU A 472 10.00 22.05 -5.68
C LEU A 472 10.92 21.51 -4.58
N SER A 473 11.27 22.35 -3.60
CA SER A 473 12.08 21.92 -2.45
C SER A 473 11.33 20.87 -1.61
N GLU A 474 10.04 21.09 -1.36
CA GLU A 474 9.17 20.14 -0.69
C GLU A 474 8.99 18.86 -1.52
N GLN A 475 8.68 18.99 -2.81
CA GLN A 475 8.50 17.85 -3.71
C GLN A 475 9.75 16.97 -3.81
N ILE A 476 10.94 17.56 -3.97
CA ILE A 476 12.17 16.77 -4.10
C ILE A 476 12.52 16.07 -2.79
N PHE A 477 12.35 16.76 -1.66
CA PHE A 477 12.60 16.18 -0.34
C PHE A 477 11.69 14.98 -0.07
N ASP A 478 10.41 15.08 -0.46
CA ASP A 478 9.44 14.01 -0.28
C ASP A 478 9.54 12.90 -1.35
N SER A 479 10.30 13.12 -2.41
CA SER A 479 10.47 12.15 -3.50
C SER A 479 11.53 11.09 -3.18
N GLU A 480 11.51 10.01 -3.95
CA GLU A 480 12.60 9.02 -3.99
C GLU A 480 13.84 9.54 -4.70
N TYR A 481 13.71 10.59 -5.52
CA TYR A 481 14.78 11.08 -6.37
C TYR A 481 15.75 12.05 -5.68
N MET A 482 15.68 12.23 -4.36
CA MET A 482 16.52 13.20 -3.65
C MET A 482 18.02 12.96 -3.88
N GLU A 483 18.49 11.71 -3.75
CA GLU A 483 19.89 11.37 -3.96
C GLU A 483 20.31 11.52 -5.42
N LEU A 484 19.45 11.07 -6.34
CA LEU A 484 19.66 11.22 -7.78
C LEU A 484 19.73 12.70 -8.19
N PHE A 485 18.88 13.54 -7.61
CA PHE A 485 18.88 14.98 -7.79
C PHE A 485 20.18 15.61 -7.30
N GLU A 486 20.64 15.25 -6.09
CA GLU A 486 21.91 15.74 -5.56
C GLU A 486 23.06 15.37 -6.51
N LYS A 487 23.12 14.12 -6.98
CA LYS A 487 24.11 13.63 -7.95
C LYS A 487 24.09 14.38 -9.28
N ILE A 488 22.90 14.58 -9.88
CA ILE A 488 22.77 15.31 -11.16
C ILE A 488 23.21 16.78 -11.01
N CYS A 489 22.95 17.39 -9.85
CA CYS A 489 23.30 18.78 -9.60
C CYS A 489 24.79 19.02 -9.31
N GLU A 490 25.58 17.98 -8.99
CA GLU A 490 27.03 18.10 -8.79
C GLU A 490 27.76 18.64 -10.02
N ASN A 491 27.29 18.28 -11.22
CA ASN A 491 27.88 18.71 -12.48
C ASN A 491 27.73 20.22 -12.78
N LYS A 492 26.93 20.97 -11.99
CA LYS A 492 26.65 22.43 -12.06
C LYS A 492 26.16 23.00 -13.40
N LYS A 493 26.18 22.24 -14.49
CA LYS A 493 25.67 22.62 -15.81
C LYS A 493 24.15 22.55 -15.90
N ASN A 494 23.55 21.60 -15.17
CA ASN A 494 22.09 21.43 -15.12
C ASN A 494 21.48 22.39 -14.10
N SER A 495 20.40 23.09 -14.49
CA SER A 495 19.66 23.97 -13.58
C SER A 495 18.91 23.14 -12.53
N PRO A 496 19.14 23.33 -11.21
CA PRO A 496 18.47 22.54 -10.18
C PRO A 496 16.94 22.60 -10.25
N ASN A 497 16.36 23.78 -10.53
CA ASN A 497 14.91 23.91 -10.69
C ASN A 497 14.36 23.07 -11.86
N PHE A 498 15.11 22.97 -12.95
CA PHE A 498 14.74 22.14 -14.08
C PHE A 498 14.83 20.65 -13.73
N VAL A 499 15.92 20.21 -13.09
CA VAL A 499 16.10 18.81 -12.66
C VAL A 499 14.97 18.39 -11.72
N ALA A 500 14.67 19.19 -10.69
CA ALA A 500 13.59 18.91 -9.75
C ALA A 500 12.22 18.85 -10.43
N SER A 501 11.94 19.76 -11.37
CA SER A 501 10.68 19.76 -12.13
C SER A 501 10.54 18.52 -13.02
N ILE A 502 11.61 18.08 -13.68
CA ILE A 502 11.59 16.87 -14.50
C ILE A 502 11.32 15.63 -13.63
N LEU A 503 12.08 15.47 -12.54
CA LEU A 503 11.97 14.32 -11.64
C LEU A 503 10.59 14.25 -10.94
N CYS A 504 10.10 15.37 -10.41
CA CYS A 504 8.90 15.38 -9.56
C CYS A 504 7.60 15.68 -10.31
N SER A 505 7.65 16.39 -11.45
CA SER A 505 6.44 16.77 -12.18
C SER A 505 6.29 16.02 -13.51
N THR A 506 7.36 15.91 -14.31
CA THR A 506 7.26 15.35 -15.67
C THR A 506 7.04 13.84 -15.62
N ILE A 507 7.85 13.11 -14.84
CA ILE A 507 7.68 11.66 -14.64
C ILE A 507 6.28 11.33 -14.10
N THR A 508 5.81 12.09 -13.10
CA THR A 508 4.47 11.92 -12.53
C THR A 508 3.35 12.22 -13.54
N ASN A 509 3.53 13.20 -14.43
CA ASN A 509 2.57 13.48 -15.49
C ASN A 509 2.50 12.33 -16.51
N LEU A 510 3.65 11.75 -16.88
CA LEU A 510 3.70 10.56 -17.74
C LEU A 510 3.00 9.36 -17.08
N GLN A 511 3.23 9.12 -15.79
CA GLN A 511 2.50 8.09 -15.03
C GLN A 511 0.97 8.29 -15.11
N ARG A 512 0.50 9.53 -14.95
CA ARG A 512 -0.94 9.86 -15.05
C ARG A 512 -1.52 9.63 -16.45
N LYS A 513 -0.69 9.69 -17.50
CA LYS A 513 -1.08 9.32 -18.87
C LYS A 513 -1.11 7.80 -19.10
N GLY A 514 -0.75 7.00 -18.09
CA GLY A 514 -0.77 5.54 -18.13
C GLY A 514 0.56 4.88 -18.52
N PHE A 515 1.66 5.64 -18.53
CA PHE A 515 2.99 5.08 -18.80
C PHE A 515 3.60 4.44 -17.54
N ASP A 516 4.39 3.38 -17.73
CA ASP A 516 4.98 2.63 -16.62
C ASP A 516 6.32 3.24 -16.18
N ALA A 517 6.36 3.79 -14.98
CA ALA A 517 7.57 4.37 -14.42
C ALA A 517 8.58 3.34 -13.93
N LEU A 518 8.20 2.08 -13.71
CA LEU A 518 9.13 1.03 -13.31
C LEU A 518 10.18 0.73 -14.39
N LEU A 519 9.85 1.02 -15.65
CA LEU A 519 10.77 0.90 -16.78
C LEU A 519 11.84 1.99 -16.81
N LEU A 520 11.57 3.15 -16.21
CA LEU A 520 12.50 4.28 -16.17
C LEU A 520 13.41 4.18 -14.94
N LYS A 521 14.53 3.46 -15.11
CA LYS A 521 15.51 3.25 -14.05
C LYS A 521 16.31 4.52 -13.72
N PRO A 522 16.80 4.68 -12.47
CA PRO A 522 17.64 5.82 -12.07
C PRO A 522 18.88 6.02 -12.96
N GLU A 523 19.45 4.94 -13.48
CA GLU A 523 20.61 4.96 -14.39
C GLU A 523 20.26 5.65 -15.72
N HIS A 524 19.08 5.37 -16.27
CA HIS A 524 18.61 6.01 -17.52
C HIS A 524 18.45 7.51 -17.32
N ILE A 525 17.91 7.93 -16.17
CA ILE A 525 17.71 9.34 -15.84
C ILE A 525 19.06 10.05 -15.70
N ALA A 526 20.00 9.45 -14.96
CA ALA A 526 21.34 10.01 -14.79
C ALA A 526 22.06 10.19 -16.13
N GLU A 527 22.07 9.16 -16.97
CA GLU A 527 22.67 9.18 -18.31
C GLU A 527 22.09 10.31 -19.18
N LEU A 528 20.77 10.47 -19.17
CA LEU A 528 20.10 11.52 -19.96
C LEU A 528 20.46 12.94 -19.50
N PHE A 529 20.63 13.16 -18.19
CA PHE A 529 21.09 14.45 -17.69
C PHE A 529 22.59 14.71 -17.94
N GLU A 530 23.41 13.67 -18.07
CA GLU A 530 24.80 13.78 -18.52
C GLU A 530 24.84 14.17 -20.00
N LEU A 531 24.05 13.52 -20.86
CA LEU A 531 23.92 13.87 -22.28
C LEU A 531 23.41 15.30 -22.49
N LEU A 532 22.50 15.76 -21.64
CA LEU A 532 22.05 17.15 -21.64
C LEU A 532 23.17 18.12 -21.24
N ALA A 533 23.96 17.78 -20.22
CA ALA A 533 25.08 18.59 -19.76
C ALA A 533 26.25 18.65 -20.78
N ASP A 534 26.30 17.68 -21.67
CA ASP A 534 27.22 17.61 -22.82
C ASP A 534 26.67 18.28 -24.09
N ASP A 535 25.48 18.91 -24.02
CA ASP A 535 24.78 19.52 -25.17
C ASP A 535 24.50 18.54 -26.33
N LYS A 536 24.50 17.22 -26.07
CA LYS A 536 24.22 16.17 -27.07
C LYS A 536 22.73 16.03 -27.36
N ILE A 537 21.88 16.43 -26.42
CA ILE A 537 20.43 16.45 -26.55
C ILE A 537 19.87 17.81 -26.10
N PRO A 538 18.81 18.34 -26.74
CA PRO A 538 18.13 19.53 -26.25
C PRO A 538 17.19 19.22 -25.08
N LYS A 539 16.79 20.25 -24.31
CA LYS A 539 15.98 20.10 -23.09
C LYS A 539 14.61 19.50 -23.36
N GLU A 540 14.01 19.87 -24.49
CA GLU A 540 12.68 19.47 -24.92
C GLU A 540 12.59 17.97 -25.26
N SER A 541 13.74 17.32 -25.44
CA SER A 541 13.88 15.91 -25.81
C SER A 541 13.68 14.95 -24.64
N LEU A 542 13.96 15.39 -23.42
CA LEU A 542 13.91 14.54 -22.23
C LEU A 542 12.52 13.93 -22.03
N GLU A 543 11.45 14.73 -22.15
CA GLU A 543 10.07 14.24 -21.99
C GLU A 543 9.73 13.18 -23.05
N ILE A 544 10.19 13.38 -24.30
CA ILE A 544 9.93 12.45 -25.42
C ILE A 544 10.67 11.12 -25.20
N ILE A 545 11.92 11.19 -24.74
CA ILE A 545 12.73 10.01 -24.46
C ILE A 545 12.15 9.22 -23.28
N PHE A 546 11.77 9.91 -22.19
CA PHE A 546 11.09 9.27 -21.06
C PHE A 546 9.78 8.61 -21.47
N GLU A 547 8.95 9.27 -22.28
CA GLU A 547 7.72 8.68 -22.81
C GLU A 547 8.01 7.39 -23.59
N ASN A 548 9.06 7.37 -24.41
CA ASN A 548 9.44 6.19 -25.18
C ASN A 548 9.85 5.00 -24.28
N ILE A 549 10.72 5.24 -23.29
CA ILE A 549 11.18 4.22 -22.33
C ILE A 549 10.00 3.72 -21.48
N MET A 550 9.21 4.63 -20.91
CA MET A 550 8.06 4.28 -20.05
C MET A 550 6.91 3.63 -20.83
N SER A 551 6.91 3.70 -22.16
CA SER A 551 5.98 2.96 -23.02
C SER A 551 6.45 1.54 -23.39
N GLY A 552 7.67 1.15 -22.99
CA GLY A 552 8.27 -0.15 -23.30
C GLY A 552 8.74 -0.30 -24.75
N LYS A 553 8.92 0.81 -25.48
CA LYS A 553 9.40 0.79 -26.87
C LYS A 553 10.91 0.66 -26.98
N SER A 554 11.63 1.06 -25.94
CA SER A 554 13.10 1.01 -25.86
C SER A 554 13.53 0.63 -24.45
N ASP A 555 14.49 -0.29 -24.35
CA ASP A 555 15.05 -0.74 -23.08
C ASP A 555 16.27 0.09 -22.64
N THR A 556 16.93 0.77 -23.58
CA THR A 556 18.12 1.60 -23.33
C THR A 556 17.92 3.05 -23.77
N VAL A 557 18.70 3.96 -23.18
CA VAL A 557 18.71 5.38 -23.55
C VAL A 557 19.14 5.58 -25.01
N SER A 558 20.14 4.83 -25.48
CA SER A 558 20.60 4.89 -26.87
C SER A 558 19.48 4.52 -27.85
N ASP A 559 18.76 3.42 -27.59
CA ASP A 559 17.67 2.97 -28.45
C ASP A 559 16.51 3.99 -28.47
N ALA A 560 16.23 4.61 -27.33
CA ALA A 560 15.22 5.65 -27.23
C ALA A 560 15.60 6.91 -28.02
N ILE A 561 16.87 7.33 -28.01
CA ILE A 561 17.35 8.47 -28.81
C ILE A 561 17.28 8.17 -30.32
N GLN A 562 17.66 6.96 -30.72
CA GLN A 562 17.62 6.54 -32.14
C GLN A 562 16.18 6.43 -32.64
N SER A 563 15.30 5.76 -31.89
CA SER A 563 13.91 5.52 -32.28
C SER A 563 13.06 6.79 -32.35
N THR A 564 13.40 7.81 -31.55
CA THR A 564 12.68 9.08 -31.55
C THR A 564 13.22 10.06 -32.60
N ALA A 565 14.39 9.80 -33.20
CA ALA A 565 15.09 10.70 -34.12
C ALA A 565 15.34 12.11 -33.53
N VAL A 566 15.59 12.17 -32.23
CA VAL A 566 15.69 13.39 -31.40
C VAL A 566 17.16 13.85 -31.24
N THR A 567 18.03 13.45 -32.18
CA THR A 567 19.44 13.85 -32.16
C THR A 567 19.58 15.37 -32.32
N SER A 568 20.56 15.97 -31.63
CA SER A 568 20.85 17.41 -31.78
C SER A 568 21.18 17.72 -33.24
N MET A 569 20.42 18.66 -33.81
CA MET A 569 20.58 19.07 -35.19
C MET A 569 21.72 20.09 -35.31
N SER A 570 22.51 19.99 -36.37
CA SER A 570 23.61 20.94 -36.60
C SER A 570 23.07 22.35 -36.91
N GLU A 571 23.85 23.40 -36.59
CA GLU A 571 23.46 24.78 -36.95
C GLU A 571 23.21 24.96 -38.45
N GLY A 572 23.91 24.22 -39.32
CA GLY A 572 23.74 24.29 -40.77
C GLY A 572 22.37 23.78 -41.24
N GLU A 573 21.94 22.62 -40.72
CA GLU A 573 20.61 22.06 -41.00
C GLU A 573 19.51 22.95 -40.42
N LEU A 574 19.71 23.47 -39.20
CA LEU A 574 18.77 24.40 -38.57
C LEU A 574 18.59 25.67 -39.40
N ASN A 575 19.68 26.25 -39.89
CA ASN A 575 19.63 27.44 -40.74
C ASN A 575 18.82 27.19 -42.01
N THR A 576 19.01 26.03 -42.65
CA THR A 576 18.30 25.67 -43.90
C THR A 576 16.78 25.58 -43.66
N ILE A 577 16.37 24.94 -42.57
CA ILE A 577 14.94 24.82 -42.20
C ILE A 577 14.35 26.20 -41.88
N LEU A 578 15.08 27.05 -41.14
CA LEU A 578 14.62 28.40 -40.82
C LEU A 578 14.49 29.27 -42.08
N ASP A 579 15.40 29.16 -43.03
CA ASP A 579 15.33 29.87 -44.32
C ASP A 579 14.09 29.47 -45.13
N GLU A 580 13.78 28.18 -45.19
CA GLU A 580 12.56 27.70 -45.84
C GLU A 580 11.29 28.23 -45.16
N ILE A 581 11.27 28.26 -43.83
CA ILE A 581 10.13 28.78 -43.06
C ILE A 581 9.94 30.27 -43.31
N ILE A 582 11.03 31.04 -43.32
CA ILE A 582 10.99 32.48 -43.59
C ILE A 582 10.55 32.76 -45.02
N GLN A 583 11.06 32.02 -46.02
CA GLN A 583 10.62 32.17 -47.42
C GLN A 583 9.14 31.87 -47.59
N LYS A 584 8.63 30.80 -46.96
CA LYS A 584 7.20 30.44 -47.02
C LYS A 584 6.27 31.44 -46.35
N ASN A 585 6.79 32.25 -45.42
CA ASN A 585 6.04 33.24 -44.64
C ASN A 585 6.56 34.66 -44.86
N MET A 586 7.13 34.95 -46.03
CA MET A 586 7.83 36.22 -46.29
C MET A 586 6.91 37.44 -46.24
N GLU A 587 5.64 37.28 -46.64
CA GLU A 587 4.62 38.33 -46.51
C GLU A 587 4.38 38.70 -45.03
N LEU A 588 4.30 37.69 -44.16
CA LEU A 588 4.13 37.87 -42.72
C LEU A 588 5.32 38.63 -42.08
N VAL A 589 6.54 38.32 -42.53
CA VAL A 589 7.77 39.00 -42.06
C VAL A 589 7.79 40.47 -42.48
N LYS A 590 7.38 40.78 -43.72
CA LYS A 590 7.31 42.16 -44.21
C LYS A 590 6.24 43.00 -43.52
N GLU A 591 5.12 42.39 -43.12
CA GLU A 591 4.00 43.09 -42.50
C GLU A 591 4.21 43.31 -40.99
N LEU A 592 4.79 42.35 -40.28
CA LEU A 592 4.92 42.37 -38.81
C LEU A 592 6.35 42.64 -38.30
N GLY A 593 7.38 42.59 -39.15
CA GLY A 593 8.77 42.81 -38.75
C GLY A 593 9.20 41.90 -37.60
N GLU A 594 9.77 42.49 -36.53
CA GLU A 594 10.14 41.73 -35.31
C GLU A 594 8.95 40.99 -34.67
N ASN A 595 7.71 41.46 -34.82
CA ASN A 595 6.55 40.78 -34.22
C ASN A 595 6.23 39.44 -34.91
N ALA A 596 6.75 39.20 -36.11
CA ALA A 596 6.61 37.92 -36.81
C ALA A 596 7.34 36.77 -36.10
N ILE A 597 8.35 37.08 -35.26
CA ILE A 597 9.15 36.08 -34.53
C ILE A 597 8.27 35.16 -33.71
N THR A 598 7.24 35.68 -33.04
CA THR A 598 6.36 34.89 -32.17
C THR A 598 5.63 33.79 -32.95
N THR A 599 5.12 34.12 -34.13
CA THR A 599 4.39 33.19 -35.00
C THR A 599 5.34 32.20 -35.67
N LEU A 600 6.48 32.68 -36.17
CA LEU A 600 7.49 31.85 -36.82
C LEU A 600 8.18 30.90 -35.85
N MET A 601 8.34 31.30 -34.59
CA MET A 601 8.80 30.42 -33.52
C MET A 601 7.86 29.23 -33.34
N GLY A 602 6.54 29.45 -33.35
CA GLY A 602 5.56 28.37 -33.27
C GLY A 602 5.65 27.37 -34.44
N ILE A 603 5.86 27.88 -35.66
CA ILE A 603 6.01 27.05 -36.86
C ILE A 603 7.34 26.28 -36.84
N ALA A 604 8.44 26.97 -36.53
CA ALA A 604 9.77 26.37 -36.43
C ALA A 604 9.80 25.28 -35.36
N MET A 605 9.33 25.59 -34.15
CA MET A 605 9.28 24.62 -33.06
C MET A 605 8.37 23.42 -33.37
N LYS A 606 7.36 23.56 -34.23
CA LYS A 606 6.55 22.41 -34.67
C LYS A 606 7.33 21.45 -35.56
N GLN A 607 8.29 21.94 -36.35
CA GLN A 607 9.15 21.12 -37.21
C GLN A 607 10.42 20.61 -36.50
N VAL A 608 11.01 21.40 -35.61
CA VAL A 608 12.27 21.08 -34.93
C VAL A 608 12.10 20.62 -33.47
N ARG A 609 10.87 20.32 -33.03
CA ARG A 609 10.57 19.90 -31.65
C ARG A 609 11.46 18.72 -31.24
N GLY A 610 12.23 18.89 -30.17
CA GLY A 610 13.15 17.86 -29.66
C GLY A 610 14.47 17.73 -30.45
N LYS A 611 14.70 18.51 -31.50
CA LYS A 611 15.96 18.46 -32.30
C LYS A 611 16.85 19.67 -32.09
N ALA A 612 16.29 20.81 -31.69
CA ALA A 612 17.01 22.04 -31.42
C ALA A 612 16.44 22.75 -30.18
N SER A 613 17.30 23.48 -29.46
CA SER A 613 16.87 24.28 -28.31
C SER A 613 16.06 25.50 -28.76
N GLY A 614 14.98 25.83 -28.05
CA GLY A 614 14.17 27.01 -28.37
C GLY A 614 14.95 28.33 -28.31
N GLN A 615 16.02 28.40 -27.51
CA GLN A 615 16.90 29.58 -27.44
C GLN A 615 17.72 29.74 -28.72
N THR A 616 18.36 28.67 -29.20
CA THR A 616 19.15 28.69 -30.45
C THR A 616 18.26 29.06 -31.63
N VAL A 617 17.05 28.49 -31.69
CA VAL A 617 16.05 28.80 -32.71
C VAL A 617 15.66 30.29 -32.66
N ASN A 618 15.45 30.87 -31.47
CA ASN A 618 15.10 32.29 -31.31
C ASN A 618 16.20 33.20 -31.82
N VAL A 619 17.45 32.94 -31.41
CA VAL A 619 18.60 33.76 -31.76
C VAL A 619 18.83 33.76 -33.27
N LEU A 620 18.78 32.59 -33.91
CA LEU A 620 18.94 32.46 -35.36
C LEU A 620 17.79 33.09 -36.14
N LEU A 621 16.54 32.91 -35.70
CA LEU A 621 15.37 33.56 -36.31
C LEU A 621 15.45 35.09 -36.21
N ARG A 622 15.78 35.62 -35.03
CA ARG A 622 15.98 37.07 -34.82
C ARG A 622 17.02 37.64 -35.77
N LYS A 623 18.18 36.97 -35.84
CA LYS A 623 19.27 37.40 -36.71
C LYS A 623 18.85 37.42 -38.18
N LYS A 624 18.21 36.34 -38.66
CA LYS A 624 17.74 36.24 -40.05
C LYS A 624 16.64 37.25 -40.39
N ILE A 625 15.73 37.55 -39.45
CA ILE A 625 14.67 38.54 -39.68
C ILE A 625 15.23 39.97 -39.67
N GLN A 626 16.27 40.26 -38.88
CA GLN A 626 16.95 41.57 -38.91
C GLN A 626 17.80 41.80 -40.17
N GLU A 627 18.23 40.72 -40.83
CA GLU A 627 18.99 40.77 -42.09
C GLU A 627 18.09 40.95 -43.34
N ILE A 628 16.77 40.87 -43.18
CA ILE A 628 15.73 41.05 -44.21
C ILE A 628 15.10 42.43 -44.08
#